data_AF-A0A6B2GAV0-F1
#
_entry.id   AF-A0A6B2GAV0-F1
#
_cell.length_a   1.000
_cell.length_b   1.000
_cell.length_c   1.000
_cell.angle_alpha   90.00
_cell.angle_beta   90.00
_cell.angle_gamma   90.00
#
_symmetry.space_group_name_H-M   'P 1'
#
loop_
_entity.id
_entity.type
_entity.pdbx_description
1 polymer ?
#
loop_
_entity_poly.entity_id
_entity_poly.type
_entity_poly.pdbx_seq_one_letter_code
_entity_poly.pdbx_strand_id
1 'polypeptide(L)'
;IRLHVSFSNYTSISMPSENIENPYLTRDYSNSPLKRYKRLGSKNYRHIYPPTNVLHVSNISHDMTINDVKDLFTKVARVAVEKVENLRDIKGQVFVVMKSLTEAIYGIMVCVIDFL
;
A
#
# COMPACT_ATOMS: atom_id res chain seq x y z
N ILE A 1 8.60 -14.23 1.09
CA ILE A 1 7.54 -14.56 0.09
C ILE A 1 8.20 -14.68 -1.27
N ARG A 2 7.93 -15.73 -2.03
CA ARG A 2 8.31 -15.81 -3.45
C ARG A 2 7.03 -15.80 -4.26
N LEU A 3 6.72 -14.67 -4.88
CA LEU A 3 5.58 -14.52 -5.77
C LEU A 3 6.04 -14.86 -7.20
N HIS A 4 5.30 -15.72 -7.89
CA HIS A 4 5.51 -15.96 -9.31
C HIS A 4 4.49 -15.13 -10.10
N VAL A 5 4.96 -14.33 -11.03
CA VAL A 5 4.12 -13.44 -11.85
C VAL A 5 4.40 -13.73 -13.32
N SER A 6 3.34 -13.97 -14.08
CA SER A 6 3.39 -14.20 -15.52
C SER A 6 2.20 -13.53 -16.21
N PHE A 7 2.33 -13.25 -17.50
CA PHE A 7 1.20 -12.80 -18.30
C PHE A 7 0.09 -13.86 -18.31
N SER A 8 -1.16 -13.40 -18.20
CA SER A 8 -2.33 -14.26 -18.34
C SER A 8 -2.57 -14.57 -19.81
N ASN A 9 -3.05 -15.78 -20.10
CA ASN A 9 -3.57 -16.13 -21.43
C ASN A 9 -4.98 -15.55 -21.69
N TYR A 10 -5.65 -15.05 -20.65
CA TYR A 10 -6.97 -14.44 -20.72
C TYR A 10 -6.88 -12.92 -20.64
N THR A 11 -7.63 -12.21 -21.49
CA THR A 11 -7.64 -10.75 -21.58
C THR A 11 -8.58 -10.08 -20.58
N SER A 12 -9.51 -10.83 -19.97
CA SER A 12 -10.51 -10.32 -19.03
C SER A 12 -10.86 -11.36 -17.96
N ILE A 13 -11.33 -10.87 -16.81
CA ILE A 13 -11.86 -11.69 -15.71
C ILE A 13 -13.38 -11.45 -15.65
N SER A 14 -14.17 -12.51 -15.72
CA SER A 14 -15.64 -12.43 -15.64
C SER A 14 -16.10 -12.36 -14.20
N MET A 15 -17.14 -11.56 -13.93
CA MET A 15 -17.76 -11.53 -12.61
C MET A 15 -18.59 -12.80 -12.37
N PRO A 16 -18.55 -13.36 -11.14
CA PRO A 16 -19.34 -14.51 -10.78
C PRO A 16 -20.84 -14.17 -10.83
N SER A 17 -21.65 -15.16 -11.21
CA SER A 17 -23.10 -15.09 -11.04
C SER A 17 -23.47 -15.10 -9.55
N GLU A 18 -24.63 -14.56 -9.19
CA GLU A 18 -25.07 -14.38 -7.79
C GLU A 18 -25.15 -15.70 -6.98
N ASN A 19 -25.25 -16.86 -7.66
CA ASN A 19 -25.49 -18.17 -7.05
C ASN A 19 -24.21 -19.03 -6.84
N ILE A 20 -23.01 -18.43 -6.84
CA ILE A 20 -21.75 -19.17 -6.65
C ILE A 20 -21.39 -19.22 -5.15
N GLU A 21 -20.91 -20.37 -4.66
CA GLU A 21 -20.57 -20.58 -3.24
C GLU A 21 -19.49 -19.63 -2.69
N ASN A 22 -18.69 -18.99 -3.56
CA ASN A 22 -17.55 -18.16 -3.18
C ASN A 22 -17.49 -16.82 -3.94
N PRO A 23 -18.49 -15.93 -3.80
CA PRO A 23 -18.56 -14.69 -4.57
C PRO A 23 -17.42 -13.71 -4.22
N TYR A 24 -16.76 -13.89 -3.07
CA TYR A 24 -15.68 -13.03 -2.59
C TYR A 24 -14.32 -13.28 -3.26
N LEU A 25 -14.16 -14.37 -4.02
CA LEU A 25 -12.90 -14.67 -4.72
C LEU A 25 -12.66 -13.79 -5.95
N THR A 26 -13.70 -13.16 -6.47
CA THR A 26 -13.60 -12.20 -7.58
C THR A 26 -14.17 -10.87 -7.12
N ARG A 27 -13.37 -9.80 -7.22
CA ARG A 27 -13.79 -8.46 -6.80
C ARG A 27 -13.41 -7.43 -7.85
N ASP A 28 -14.37 -6.60 -8.22
CA ASP A 28 -14.14 -5.48 -9.13
C ASP A 28 -13.65 -4.24 -8.37
N TYR A 29 -12.43 -3.80 -8.67
CA TYR A 29 -11.83 -2.57 -8.13
C TYR A 29 -11.71 -1.45 -9.17
N SER A 30 -12.33 -1.58 -10.35
CA SER A 30 -12.21 -0.63 -11.46
C SER A 30 -12.63 0.78 -11.08
N ASN A 31 -13.62 0.88 -10.18
CA ASN A 31 -14.16 2.14 -9.65
C ASN A 31 -13.62 2.53 -8.26
N SER A 32 -12.60 1.83 -7.75
CA SER A 32 -12.04 2.13 -6.43
C SER A 32 -11.52 3.58 -6.36
N PRO A 33 -11.90 4.36 -5.33
CA PRO A 33 -11.37 5.71 -5.13
C PRO A 33 -9.86 5.70 -4.81
N LEU A 34 -9.33 4.56 -4.36
CA LEU A 34 -7.92 4.38 -3.99
C LEU A 34 -7.01 4.09 -5.19
N LYS A 35 -7.54 4.02 -6.43
CA LYS A 35 -6.75 3.77 -7.64
C LYS A 35 -5.79 4.93 -7.93
N ARG A 36 -4.49 4.71 -7.71
CA ARG A 36 -3.45 5.75 -7.88
C ARG A 36 -3.13 6.12 -9.33
N TYR A 37 -3.44 5.27 -10.31
CA TYR A 37 -3.02 5.44 -11.71
C TYR A 37 -4.20 5.65 -12.69
N LYS A 38 -5.23 6.40 -12.29
CA LYS A 38 -6.43 6.63 -13.11
C LYS A 38 -6.21 7.61 -14.28
N ARG A 39 -5.39 8.65 -14.08
CA ARG A 39 -5.19 9.74 -15.05
C ARG A 39 -3.78 9.69 -15.64
N LEU A 40 -3.69 9.51 -16.97
CA LEU A 40 -2.42 9.62 -17.70
C LEU A 40 -1.76 10.97 -17.41
N GLY A 41 -0.44 10.99 -17.25
CA GLY A 41 0.33 12.20 -16.91
C GLY A 41 0.17 12.69 -15.47
N SER A 42 -0.62 12.02 -14.61
CA SER A 42 -0.66 12.36 -13.18
C SER A 42 0.71 12.17 -12.51
N LYS A 43 1.00 13.00 -11.50
CA LYS A 43 2.27 12.95 -10.75
C LYS A 43 2.55 11.57 -10.14
N ASN A 44 1.51 10.77 -9.87
CA ASN A 44 1.63 9.43 -9.33
C ASN A 44 2.49 8.50 -10.20
N TYR A 45 2.48 8.66 -11.54
CA TYR A 45 3.34 7.86 -12.43
C TYR A 45 4.83 8.12 -12.22
N ARG A 46 5.20 9.28 -11.67
CA ARG A 46 6.59 9.58 -11.31
C ARG A 46 7.00 8.92 -9.99
N HIS A 47 6.07 8.36 -9.24
CA HIS A 47 6.28 7.74 -7.93
C HIS A 47 6.25 6.20 -8.00
N ILE A 48 6.55 5.62 -9.17
CA ILE A 48 6.73 4.18 -9.34
C ILE A 48 8.21 3.87 -9.13
N TYR A 49 8.51 3.18 -8.03
CA TYR A 49 9.87 2.83 -7.62
C TYR A 49 9.99 1.33 -7.39
N PRO A 50 11.20 0.76 -7.51
CA PRO A 50 11.44 -0.61 -7.04
C PRO A 50 11.11 -0.71 -5.53
N PRO A 51 10.62 -1.87 -5.06
CA PRO A 51 10.42 -2.09 -3.64
C PRO A 51 11.72 -1.87 -2.84
N THR A 52 11.64 -1.14 -1.74
CA THR A 52 12.75 -0.90 -0.81
C THR A 52 12.30 -1.16 0.63
N ASN A 53 13.24 -1.21 1.57
CA ASN A 53 12.92 -1.24 2.99
C ASN A 53 12.52 0.15 3.56
N VAL A 54 12.44 1.19 2.72
CA VAL A 54 12.09 2.56 3.11
C VAL A 54 10.78 2.95 2.43
N LEU A 55 9.73 3.15 3.21
CA LEU A 55 8.43 3.58 2.71
C LEU A 55 8.32 5.09 2.78
N HIS A 56 7.93 5.70 1.66
CA HIS A 56 7.42 7.08 1.68
C HIS A 56 5.92 7.04 1.96
N VAL A 57 5.52 7.61 3.09
CA VAL A 57 4.11 7.71 3.51
C VAL A 57 3.70 9.17 3.42
N SER A 58 2.64 9.42 2.65
CA SER A 58 2.09 10.76 2.40
C SER A 58 0.62 10.83 2.79
N ASN A 59 0.07 12.03 2.87
CA ASN A 59 -1.32 12.26 3.27
C ASN A 59 -1.57 11.90 4.75
N ILE A 60 -0.56 12.11 5.59
CA ILE A 60 -0.66 11.97 7.04
C ILE A 60 -1.41 13.19 7.57
N SER A 61 -2.43 12.93 8.39
CA SER A 61 -3.25 13.97 9.00
C SER A 61 -2.43 14.82 9.98
N HIS A 62 -2.82 16.08 10.18
CA HIS A 62 -2.06 17.05 10.99
C HIS A 62 -2.03 16.72 12.49
N ASP A 63 -2.99 15.94 12.96
CA ASP A 63 -3.11 15.43 14.33
C ASP A 63 -2.27 14.18 14.57
N MET A 64 -1.82 13.49 13.52
CA MET A 64 -1.04 12.27 13.63
C MET A 64 0.45 12.59 13.79
N THR A 65 1.05 12.09 14.87
CA THR A 65 2.47 12.27 15.18
C THR A 65 3.33 11.18 14.53
N ILE A 66 4.65 11.39 14.53
CA ILE A 66 5.62 10.36 14.11
C ILE A 66 5.46 9.06 14.94
N ASN A 67 5.18 9.19 16.24
CA ASN A 67 4.98 8.03 17.10
C ASN A 67 3.71 7.28 16.73
N ASP A 68 2.64 7.97 16.36
CA ASP A 68 1.41 7.32 15.90
C ASP A 68 1.64 6.55 14.61
N VAL A 69 2.45 7.08 13.68
CA VAL A 69 2.85 6.36 12.47
C VAL A 69 3.66 5.12 12.81
N LYS A 70 4.62 5.24 13.72
CA LYS A 70 5.42 4.09 14.18
C LYS A 70 4.53 3.04 14.84
N ASP A 71 3.58 3.46 15.66
CA ASP A 71 2.61 2.60 16.33
C ASP A 71 1.68 1.91 15.34
N LEU A 72 1.23 2.59 14.27
CA LEU A 72 0.44 1.98 13.21
C LEU A 72 1.19 0.78 12.60
N PHE A 73 2.43 0.97 12.16
CA PHE A 73 3.20 -0.12 11.56
C PHE A 73 3.57 -1.23 12.57
N THR A 74 3.93 -0.87 13.80
CA THR A 74 4.35 -1.86 14.80
C THR A 74 3.20 -2.63 15.43
N LYS A 75 2.04 -2.01 15.64
CA LYS A 75 0.89 -2.62 16.33
C LYS A 75 -0.11 -3.26 15.37
N VAL A 76 -0.41 -2.59 14.25
CA VAL A 76 -1.36 -3.11 13.25
C VAL A 76 -0.67 -4.10 12.34
N ALA A 77 0.36 -3.65 11.62
CA ALA A 77 1.05 -4.52 10.68
C ALA A 77 1.99 -5.52 11.35
N ARG A 78 2.26 -5.35 12.65
CA ARG A 78 3.16 -6.21 13.46
C ARG A 78 4.56 -6.32 12.84
N VAL A 79 5.04 -5.23 12.24
CA VAL A 79 6.37 -5.14 11.61
C VAL A 79 7.35 -4.31 12.43
N ALA A 80 8.64 -4.62 12.31
CA ALA A 80 9.73 -3.93 12.99
C ALA A 80 10.16 -2.66 12.25
N VAL A 81 9.78 -1.51 12.80
CA VAL A 81 10.19 -0.18 12.35
C VAL A 81 11.52 0.22 13.00
N GLU A 82 12.54 0.49 12.19
CA GLU A 82 13.82 1.02 12.68
C GLU A 82 13.73 2.50 12.99
N LYS A 83 13.14 3.27 12.08
CA LYS A 83 13.13 4.72 12.14
C LYS A 83 11.92 5.30 11.42
N VAL A 84 11.41 6.42 11.91
CA VAL A 84 10.45 7.26 11.19
C VAL A 84 10.98 8.68 11.17
N GLU A 85 11.02 9.30 10.00
CA GLU A 85 11.56 10.65 9.81
C GLU A 85 10.62 11.52 9.01
N ASN A 86 10.43 12.77 9.44
CA ASN A 86 9.71 13.76 8.63
C ASN A 86 10.47 14.07 7.35
N LEU A 87 9.72 14.23 6.25
CA LEU A 87 10.29 14.79 5.04
C LEU A 87 10.46 16.30 5.26
N ARG A 88 11.69 16.79 5.14
CA ARG A 88 11.99 18.22 5.30
C ARG A 88 11.13 19.03 4.34
N ASP A 89 10.61 20.14 4.86
CA ASP A 89 9.83 21.14 4.10
C ASP A 89 8.47 20.66 3.53
N ILE A 90 8.04 19.43 3.83
CA ILE A 90 6.76 18.89 3.35
C ILE A 90 5.97 18.30 4.52
N LYS A 91 4.98 19.06 4.99
CA LYS A 91 4.05 18.61 6.04
C LYS A 91 3.22 17.41 5.58
N GLY A 92 2.92 16.50 6.51
CA GLY A 92 2.09 15.32 6.24
C GLY A 92 2.78 14.22 5.42
N GLN A 93 4.13 14.24 5.38
CA GLN A 93 4.93 13.22 4.71
C GLN A 93 6.10 12.77 5.58
N VAL A 94 6.31 11.45 5.62
CA VAL A 94 7.39 10.82 6.39
C VAL A 94 8.03 9.69 5.61
N PHE A 95 9.26 9.35 5.99
CA PHE A 95 9.89 8.08 5.67
C PHE A 95 9.75 7.12 6.84
N VAL A 96 9.35 5.89 6.55
CA VAL A 96 9.34 4.78 7.51
C VAL A 96 10.40 3.78 7.06
N VAL A 97 11.45 3.63 7.85
CA VAL A 97 12.55 2.71 7.59
C VAL A 97 12.27 1.41 8.34
N MET A 98 12.21 0.31 7.59
CA MET A 98 11.97 -1.03 8.10
C MET A 98 13.27 -1.83 8.16
N LYS A 99 13.30 -2.83 9.04
CA LYS A 99 14.45 -3.75 9.18
C LYS A 99 14.75 -4.57 7.92
N SER A 100 13.73 -4.82 7.10
CA SER A 100 13.91 -5.58 5.86
C SER A 100 12.92 -5.17 4.79
N LEU A 101 13.23 -5.53 3.55
CA LEU A 101 12.32 -5.37 2.42
C LEU A 101 10.99 -6.12 2.64
N THR A 102 11.05 -7.31 3.23
CA THR A 102 9.86 -8.13 3.53
C THR A 102 8.93 -7.40 4.49
N GLU A 103 9.47 -6.83 5.56
CA GLU A 103 8.73 -6.04 6.56
C GLU A 103 8.10 -4.80 5.92
N ALA A 104 8.79 -4.12 5.00
CA ALA A 104 8.23 -2.98 4.28
C ALA A 104 7.07 -3.37 3.36
N ILE A 105 7.19 -4.49 2.63
CA ILE A 105 6.12 -5.00 1.76
C ILE A 105 4.90 -5.40 2.60
N TYR A 106 5.09 -6.18 3.67
CA TYR A 106 3.99 -6.56 4.55
C TYR A 106 3.38 -5.35 5.25
N GLY A 107 4.21 -4.44 5.76
CA GLY A 107 3.81 -3.23 6.45
C GLY A 107 2.85 -2.39 5.62
N ILE A 108 3.22 -2.09 4.37
CA ILE A 108 2.35 -1.30 3.50
C ILE A 108 1.10 -2.08 3.08
N MET A 109 1.19 -3.39 2.83
CA MET A 109 0.02 -4.19 2.46
C MET A 109 -1.04 -4.18 3.56
N VAL A 110 -0.66 -4.42 4.81
CA VAL A 110 -1.60 -4.47 5.94
C VAL A 110 -2.17 -3.09 6.23
N CYS A 111 -1.32 -2.06 6.33
CA CYS A 111 -1.78 -0.70 6.63
C CYS A 111 -2.64 -0.09 5.52
N VAL A 112 -2.50 -0.53 4.25
CA VAL A 112 -3.36 -0.06 3.15
C VAL A 112 -4.68 -0.84 3.09
N ILE A 113 -4.70 -2.12 3.47
CA ILE A 113 -5.91 -2.94 3.41
C ILE A 113 -6.84 -2.65 4.61
N ASP A 114 -6.28 -2.39 5.79
CA ASP A 114 -7.06 -2.27 7.04
C ASP A 114 -7.45 -0.83 7.41
N PHE A 115 -6.82 0.20 6.81
CA PHE A 115 -6.96 1.61 7.26
C PHE A 115 -7.19 2.64 6.14
N LEU A 116 -7.49 2.24 4.89
CA LEU A 116 -7.86 3.15 3.79
C LEU A 116 -9.13 2.73 3.06
#